data_AF-G8TLN9-F1
#
_entry.id   AF-G8TLN9-F1
#
_cell.length_a   1.000
_cell.length_b   1.000
_cell.length_c   1.000
_cell.angle_alpha   90.00
_cell.angle_beta   90.00
_cell.angle_gamma   90.00
#
_symmetry.space_group_name_H-M   'P 1'
#
loop_
_entity.id
_entity.type
_entity.pdbx_description
1 polymer ?
#
loop_
_entity_poly.entity_id
_entity_poly.type
_entity_poly.pdbx_seq_one_letter_code
_entity_poly.pdbx_strand_id
1 'polypeptide(L)'
;MKQPTLIAVGIGLCLCLCRCYRNNDGRNAEKMAYVPVYMAVSDKTDISISTVRPTERSGKIYAFGNYIYQNDLNKGIHIIDNSDPQHPQKIAFLNIPYNTEFAVKGNYIYANNGSDLVVVDIRDIMKPVVVKRMADAFPYVNQDVPPQAGYFVCPDPGKGIVVDWVLQNVKSPNCKH
;
A
#
# COMPACT_ATOMS: atom_id res chain seq x y z
N MET A 1 84.23 -11.49 32.67
CA MET A 1 84.39 -12.52 31.61
C MET A 1 83.06 -12.68 30.88
N LYS A 2 83.15 -13.02 29.58
CA LYS A 2 82.14 -12.98 28.51
C LYS A 2 80.86 -13.79 28.74
N GLN A 3 79.72 -13.21 28.29
CA GLN A 3 78.56 -13.78 27.53
C GLN A 3 77.72 -14.96 28.11
N PRO A 4 76.50 -15.23 27.60
CA PRO A 4 75.55 -14.37 26.86
C PRO A 4 74.07 -14.48 27.31
N THR A 5 73.29 -13.60 26.70
CA THR A 5 71.84 -13.45 26.56
C THR A 5 71.02 -14.73 26.36
N LEU A 6 69.91 -14.84 27.09
CA LEU A 6 68.69 -15.57 26.68
C LEU A 6 67.47 -14.75 27.11
N ILE A 7 66.82 -14.07 26.16
CA ILE A 7 65.52 -13.43 26.38
C ILE A 7 64.50 -14.27 25.61
N ALA A 8 63.84 -15.19 26.33
CA ALA A 8 62.62 -15.82 25.87
C ALA A 8 61.45 -15.00 26.44
N VAL A 9 60.91 -14.07 25.65
CA VAL A 9 59.64 -13.41 26.00
C VAL A 9 58.54 -14.17 25.28
N GLY A 10 57.76 -14.88 26.09
CA GLY A 10 56.67 -15.73 25.66
C GLY A 10 55.63 -14.99 24.84
N ILE A 11 55.12 -15.68 23.82
CA ILE A 11 53.93 -15.31 23.08
C ILE A 11 52.75 -15.37 24.07
N GLY A 12 52.42 -14.22 24.64
CA GLY A 12 51.21 -14.02 25.40
C GLY A 12 50.02 -14.10 24.45
N LEU A 13 49.44 -15.29 24.34
CA LEU A 13 48.15 -15.53 23.72
C LEU A 13 47.10 -14.76 24.52
N CYS A 14 46.92 -13.48 24.19
CA CYS A 14 45.85 -12.66 24.71
C CYS A 14 44.54 -13.21 24.13
N LEU A 15 43.95 -14.15 24.85
CA LEU A 15 42.58 -14.60 24.66
C LEU A 15 41.69 -13.39 24.94
N CYS A 16 41.49 -12.56 23.91
CA CYS A 16 40.41 -11.60 23.85
C CYS A 16 39.12 -12.40 24.00
N LEU A 17 38.64 -12.51 25.25
CA LEU A 17 37.25 -12.79 25.54
C LEU A 17 36.46 -11.61 24.98
N CYS A 18 36.19 -11.63 23.68
CA CYS A 18 35.05 -10.96 23.11
C CYS A 18 33.83 -11.55 23.82
N ARG A 19 33.46 -10.94 24.95
CA ARG A 19 32.07 -10.96 25.38
C ARG A 19 31.31 -10.41 24.18
N CYS A 20 30.68 -11.29 23.41
CA CYS A 20 29.54 -10.88 22.61
C CYS A 20 28.56 -10.28 23.60
N TYR A 21 28.56 -8.96 23.70
CA TYR A 21 27.48 -8.21 24.31
C TYR A 21 26.27 -8.50 23.42
N ARG A 22 25.57 -9.59 23.76
CA ARG A 22 24.26 -9.90 23.19
C ARG A 22 23.36 -8.79 23.70
N ASN A 23 23.29 -7.71 22.94
CA ASN A 23 22.25 -6.73 23.11
C ASN A 23 20.94 -7.50 22.97
N ASN A 24 20.25 -7.66 24.09
CA ASN A 24 19.01 -8.38 24.17
C ASN A 24 17.86 -7.49 23.68
N ASP A 25 18.03 -6.87 22.51
CA ASP A 25 17.09 -5.91 21.93
C ASP A 25 16.16 -6.54 20.88
N GLY A 26 16.11 -7.88 20.84
CA GLY A 26 15.15 -8.60 20.00
C GLY A 26 13.68 -8.28 20.30
N ARG A 27 13.39 -7.67 21.47
CA ARG A 27 12.05 -7.25 21.90
C ARG A 27 11.64 -5.84 21.48
N ASN A 28 12.58 -5.03 20.97
CA ASN A 28 12.34 -3.65 20.50
C ASN A 28 12.89 -3.40 19.09
N ALA A 29 13.23 -4.47 18.36
CA ALA A 29 13.76 -4.36 17.02
C ALA A 29 12.70 -3.75 16.10
N GLU A 30 13.03 -2.58 15.53
CA GLU A 30 12.28 -2.00 14.43
C GLU A 30 12.42 -2.89 13.20
N LYS A 31 11.28 -3.20 12.58
CA LYS A 31 11.20 -4.01 11.37
C LYS A 31 10.31 -3.30 10.38
N MET A 32 10.67 -3.38 9.10
CA MET A 32 9.74 -3.04 8.03
C MET A 32 8.56 -4.01 8.11
N ALA A 33 7.37 -3.44 8.28
CA ALA A 33 6.14 -4.19 8.44
C ALA A 33 4.97 -3.47 7.75
N TYR A 34 3.99 -4.24 7.31
CA TYR A 34 2.74 -3.68 6.80
C TYR A 34 1.86 -3.17 7.94
N VAL A 35 1.34 -1.96 7.79
CA VAL A 35 0.38 -1.34 8.69
C VAL A 35 -0.98 -1.26 7.98
N PRO A 36 -2.05 -1.80 8.58
CA PRO A 36 -3.38 -1.76 7.96
C PRO A 36 -3.92 -0.33 7.97
N VAL A 37 -4.51 0.08 6.85
CA VAL A 37 -5.30 1.30 6.70
C VAL A 37 -6.75 0.92 6.89
N TYR A 38 -7.48 1.67 7.72
CA TYR A 38 -8.86 1.37 8.08
C TYR A 38 -9.88 2.30 7.44
N MET A 39 -11.10 1.82 7.33
CA MET A 39 -12.29 2.55 6.90
C MET A 39 -13.52 2.06 7.64
N ALA A 40 -14.55 2.90 7.81
CA ALA A 40 -15.85 2.45 8.31
C ALA A 40 -16.58 1.61 7.25
N VAL A 41 -17.36 0.62 7.68
CA VAL A 41 -18.11 -0.25 6.76
C VAL A 41 -19.08 0.56 5.88
N SER A 42 -19.68 1.62 6.41
CA SER A 42 -20.56 2.54 5.68
C SER A 42 -19.89 3.22 4.50
N ASP A 43 -18.59 3.47 4.61
CA ASP A 43 -17.86 4.30 3.65
C ASP A 43 -17.35 3.47 2.47
N LYS A 44 -17.36 2.13 2.59
CA LYS A 44 -17.00 1.20 1.50
C LYS A 44 -17.77 1.52 0.21
N THR A 45 -19.03 1.93 0.36
CA THR A 45 -19.94 2.21 -0.76
C THR A 45 -19.95 3.66 -1.20
N ASP A 46 -19.23 4.55 -0.52
CA ASP A 46 -19.11 5.95 -0.92
C ASP A 46 -18.21 6.06 -2.16
N ILE A 47 -18.87 6.26 -3.31
CA ILE A 47 -18.22 6.49 -4.60
C ILE A 47 -18.52 7.92 -5.01
N SER A 48 -17.51 8.77 -4.96
CA SER A 48 -17.66 10.21 -5.10
C SER A 48 -16.40 10.88 -5.62
N ILE A 49 -16.54 12.10 -6.15
CA ILE A 49 -15.41 12.92 -6.58
C ILE A 49 -14.82 13.65 -5.38
N SER A 50 -13.49 13.64 -5.29
CA SER A 50 -12.73 14.52 -4.43
C SER A 50 -11.73 15.36 -5.22
N THR A 51 -11.07 16.28 -4.52
CA THR A 51 -10.02 17.13 -5.09
C THR A 51 -8.84 16.32 -5.61
N VAL A 52 -8.08 16.94 -6.50
CA VAL A 52 -6.82 16.42 -7.04
C VAL A 52 -5.85 16.08 -5.92
N ARG A 53 -5.10 14.99 -6.10
CA ARG A 53 -4.06 14.55 -5.17
C ARG A 53 -2.88 13.87 -5.89
N PRO A 54 -1.71 13.77 -5.25
CA PRO A 54 -0.59 12.98 -5.78
C PRO A 54 -0.97 11.52 -6.00
N THR A 55 -0.31 10.85 -6.94
CA THR A 55 -0.44 9.39 -7.07
C THR A 55 0.40 8.75 -5.98
N GLU A 56 -0.19 7.86 -5.19
CA GLU A 56 0.55 7.14 -4.16
C GLU A 56 1.03 5.79 -4.68
N ARG A 57 0.13 4.98 -5.26
CA ARG A 57 0.46 3.67 -5.82
C ARG A 57 -0.22 3.50 -7.17
N SER A 58 0.51 3.82 -8.25
CA SER A 58 -0.03 3.69 -9.60
C SER A 58 -0.40 2.25 -9.91
N GLY A 59 -1.61 2.06 -10.43
CA GLY A 59 -2.08 0.84 -11.07
C GLY A 59 -2.21 1.03 -12.58
N LYS A 60 -3.24 0.41 -13.15
CA LYS A 60 -3.60 0.49 -14.56
C LYS A 60 -3.91 1.92 -15.01
N ILE A 61 -3.61 2.22 -16.26
CA ILE A 61 -4.04 3.44 -16.97
C ILE A 61 -4.96 3.09 -18.13
N TYR A 62 -5.87 4.01 -18.46
CA TYR A 62 -6.77 3.88 -19.60
C TYR A 62 -7.01 5.27 -20.22
N ALA A 63 -6.90 5.39 -21.54
CA ALA A 63 -7.19 6.62 -22.26
C ALA A 63 -8.51 6.47 -23.02
N PHE A 64 -9.42 7.45 -22.89
CA PHE A 64 -10.67 7.48 -23.62
C PHE A 64 -11.13 8.92 -23.86
N GLY A 65 -11.36 9.28 -25.13
CA GLY A 65 -11.61 10.66 -25.53
C GLY A 65 -10.41 11.56 -25.17
N ASN A 66 -10.68 12.70 -24.55
CA ASN A 66 -9.66 13.64 -24.08
C ASN A 66 -9.18 13.34 -22.64
N TYR A 67 -9.53 12.19 -22.07
CA TYR A 67 -9.22 11.89 -20.68
C TYR A 67 -8.30 10.69 -20.54
N ILE A 68 -7.41 10.76 -19.54
CA ILE A 68 -6.65 9.64 -19.03
C ILE A 68 -7.18 9.33 -17.62
N TYR A 69 -7.45 8.05 -17.39
CA TYR A 69 -7.84 7.49 -16.11
C TYR A 69 -6.66 6.69 -15.58
N GLN A 70 -6.22 6.98 -14.36
CA GLN A 70 -5.12 6.25 -13.72
C GLN A 70 -5.59 5.72 -12.37
N ASN A 71 -5.57 4.41 -12.20
CA ASN A 71 -5.88 3.82 -10.90
C ASN A 71 -4.79 4.18 -9.88
N ASP A 72 -5.23 4.53 -8.67
CA ASP A 72 -4.43 4.56 -7.46
C ASP A 72 -4.90 3.39 -6.60
N LEU A 73 -4.04 2.38 -6.49
CA LEU A 73 -4.41 1.06 -5.99
C LEU A 73 -5.10 1.16 -4.62
N ASN A 74 -6.22 0.45 -4.50
CA ASN A 74 -7.12 0.39 -3.34
C ASN A 74 -7.87 1.68 -3.00
N LYS A 75 -7.75 2.74 -3.82
CA LYS A 75 -8.28 4.07 -3.49
C LYS A 75 -9.26 4.61 -4.53
N GLY A 76 -9.03 4.33 -5.81
CA GLY A 76 -9.86 4.85 -6.88
C GLY A 76 -9.07 5.27 -8.10
N ILE A 77 -9.52 6.32 -8.79
CA ILE A 77 -9.06 6.66 -10.13
C ILE A 77 -8.79 8.17 -10.24
N HIS A 78 -7.55 8.54 -10.57
CA HIS A 78 -7.21 9.89 -11.01
C HIS A 78 -7.85 10.15 -12.38
N ILE A 79 -8.52 11.29 -12.52
CA ILE A 79 -9.07 11.78 -13.78
C ILE A 79 -8.16 12.90 -14.27
N ILE A 80 -7.59 12.70 -15.45
CA ILE A 80 -6.60 13.59 -16.06
C ILE A 80 -7.18 14.09 -17.38
N ASP A 81 -7.33 15.40 -17.50
CA ASP A 81 -7.58 16.08 -18.78
C ASP A 81 -6.30 16.01 -19.62
N ASN A 82 -6.45 15.50 -20.83
CA ASN A 82 -5.42 15.31 -21.83
C ASN A 82 -5.84 15.92 -23.18
N SER A 83 -6.63 17.01 -23.14
CA SER A 83 -6.97 17.82 -24.31
C SER A 83 -5.76 18.49 -24.96
N ASP A 84 -4.75 18.85 -24.16
CA ASP A 84 -3.38 19.13 -24.63
C ASP A 84 -2.44 18.02 -24.17
N PRO A 85 -2.06 17.09 -25.07
CA PRO A 85 -1.15 15.98 -24.73
C PRO A 85 0.26 16.42 -24.29
N GLN A 86 0.67 17.67 -24.55
CA GLN A 86 1.94 18.20 -24.07
C GLN A 86 1.84 18.65 -22.60
N HIS A 87 0.64 18.93 -22.10
CA HIS A 87 0.40 19.45 -20.75
C HIS A 87 -0.83 18.79 -20.09
N PRO A 88 -0.81 17.47 -19.83
CA PRO A 88 -1.93 16.80 -19.15
C PRO A 88 -2.12 17.32 -17.72
N GLN A 89 -3.38 17.46 -17.29
CA GLN A 89 -3.74 18.03 -15.99
C GLN A 89 -4.65 17.10 -15.21
N LYS A 90 -4.27 16.75 -13.98
CA LYS A 90 -5.21 16.11 -13.05
C LYS A 90 -6.31 17.12 -12.69
N ILE A 91 -7.57 16.74 -12.90
CA ILE A 91 -8.72 17.62 -12.64
C ILE A 91 -9.60 17.13 -11.49
N ALA A 92 -9.58 15.82 -11.21
CA ALA A 92 -10.40 15.22 -10.17
C ALA A 92 -9.84 13.87 -9.72
N PHE A 93 -10.34 13.37 -8.60
CA PHE A 93 -10.13 12.00 -8.16
C PHE A 93 -11.48 11.32 -7.89
N LEU A 94 -11.75 10.21 -8.57
CA LEU A 94 -12.92 9.38 -8.32
C LEU A 94 -12.58 8.35 -7.23
N ASN A 95 -13.12 8.55 -6.03
CA ASN A 95 -12.96 7.63 -4.92
C ASN A 95 -13.78 6.37 -5.19
N ILE A 96 -13.08 5.24 -5.21
CA ILE A 96 -13.68 3.92 -5.25
C ILE A 96 -12.83 3.08 -4.29
N PRO A 97 -13.28 2.91 -3.03
CA PRO A 97 -12.56 2.11 -2.05
C PRO A 97 -12.25 0.71 -2.63
N TYR A 98 -11.09 0.15 -2.31
CA TYR A 98 -10.67 -1.16 -2.80
C TYR A 98 -10.51 -1.30 -4.32
N ASN A 99 -10.53 -0.19 -5.06
CA ASN A 99 -10.39 -0.27 -6.51
C ASN A 99 -8.96 -0.61 -6.91
N THR A 100 -8.81 -1.72 -7.63
CA THR A 100 -7.55 -2.19 -8.19
C THR A 100 -7.62 -2.33 -9.70
N GLU A 101 -8.83 -2.52 -10.24
CA GLU A 101 -9.08 -2.75 -11.65
C GLU A 101 -10.27 -1.94 -12.14
N PHE A 102 -10.16 -1.48 -13.38
CA PHE A 102 -11.26 -0.83 -14.07
C PHE A 102 -11.16 -0.96 -15.58
N ALA A 103 -12.27 -0.70 -16.27
CA ALA A 103 -12.36 -0.52 -17.70
C ALA A 103 -13.28 0.66 -18.01
N VAL A 104 -13.04 1.34 -19.13
CA VAL A 104 -13.86 2.46 -19.60
C VAL A 104 -14.49 2.10 -20.93
N LYS A 105 -15.80 2.27 -21.06
CA LYS A 105 -16.54 2.06 -22.31
C LYS A 105 -17.61 3.12 -22.46
N GLY A 106 -17.45 4.01 -23.44
CA GLY A 106 -18.33 5.16 -23.59
C GLY A 106 -18.29 6.03 -22.34
N ASN A 107 -19.45 6.38 -21.81
CA ASN A 107 -19.57 7.20 -20.60
C ASN A 107 -19.62 6.39 -19.31
N TYR A 108 -19.07 5.17 -19.30
CA TYR A 108 -19.14 4.30 -18.13
C TYR A 108 -17.76 3.79 -17.73
N ILE A 109 -17.50 3.88 -16.44
CA ILE A 109 -16.41 3.17 -15.76
C ILE A 109 -17.01 1.91 -15.13
N TYR A 110 -16.40 0.77 -15.44
CA TYR A 110 -16.66 -0.52 -14.81
C TYR A 110 -15.49 -0.78 -13.89
N ALA A 111 -15.72 -0.81 -12.58
CA ALA A 111 -14.66 -0.86 -11.58
C ALA A 111 -15.00 -1.88 -10.51
N ASN A 112 -13.98 -2.55 -9.96
CA ASN A 112 -14.19 -3.30 -8.73
C ASN A 112 -14.26 -2.36 -7.52
N ASN A 113 -15.08 -2.72 -6.54
CA ASN A 113 -15.13 -2.12 -5.21
C ASN A 113 -15.10 -3.26 -4.18
N GLY A 114 -13.91 -3.80 -3.97
CA GLY A 114 -13.72 -5.07 -3.25
C GLY A 114 -14.14 -6.23 -4.14
N SER A 115 -15.03 -7.09 -3.62
CA SER A 115 -15.67 -8.19 -4.39
C SER A 115 -16.77 -7.72 -5.33
N ASP A 116 -17.25 -6.48 -5.19
CA ASP A 116 -18.35 -5.96 -6.00
C ASP A 116 -17.84 -5.42 -7.35
N LEU A 117 -18.69 -5.51 -8.37
CA LEU A 117 -18.56 -4.72 -9.59
C LEU A 117 -19.50 -3.51 -9.53
N VAL A 118 -18.97 -2.32 -9.74
CA VAL A 118 -19.74 -1.08 -9.86
C VAL A 118 -19.64 -0.51 -11.27
N VAL A 119 -20.75 0.02 -11.77
CA VAL A 119 -20.83 0.76 -13.03
C VAL A 119 -21.14 2.21 -12.70
N VAL A 120 -20.22 3.08 -13.06
CA VAL A 120 -20.27 4.52 -12.78
C VAL A 120 -20.47 5.25 -14.10
N ASP A 121 -21.58 5.97 -14.22
CA ASP A 121 -21.82 6.93 -15.29
C ASP A 121 -20.96 8.17 -15.06
N ILE A 122 -20.17 8.53 -16.06
CA ILE A 122 -19.22 9.65 -16.07
C ILE A 122 -19.54 10.68 -17.16
N ARG A 123 -20.79 10.76 -17.62
CA ARG A 123 -21.23 11.81 -18.58
C ARG A 123 -20.91 13.21 -18.07
N ASP A 124 -21.15 13.46 -16.79
CA ASP A 124 -20.59 14.61 -16.05
C ASP A 124 -19.52 14.07 -15.11
N ILE A 125 -18.25 14.27 -15.49
CA ILE A 125 -17.10 13.71 -14.76
C ILE A 125 -16.97 14.27 -13.34
N MET A 126 -17.56 15.45 -13.08
CA MET A 126 -17.58 16.09 -11.77
C MET A 126 -18.76 15.64 -10.91
N LYS A 127 -19.74 14.94 -11.51
CA LYS A 127 -20.93 14.40 -10.85
C LYS A 127 -21.19 12.96 -11.31
N PRO A 128 -20.26 12.03 -11.05
CA PRO A 128 -20.44 10.64 -11.42
C PRO A 128 -21.61 10.02 -10.67
N VAL A 129 -22.30 9.08 -11.31
CA VAL A 129 -23.44 8.38 -10.71
C VAL A 129 -23.23 6.88 -10.79
N VAL A 130 -23.29 6.19 -9.66
CA VAL A 130 -23.32 4.73 -9.65
C VAL A 130 -24.68 4.27 -10.19
N VAL A 131 -24.70 3.72 -11.40
CA VAL A 131 -25.93 3.28 -12.08
C VAL A 131 -26.21 1.80 -11.88
N LYS A 132 -25.20 1.02 -11.49
CA LYS A 132 -25.34 -0.40 -11.18
C LYS A 132 -24.29 -0.87 -10.18
N ARG A 133 -24.69 -1.77 -9.29
CA ARG A 133 -23.80 -2.54 -8.42
C ARG A 133 -24.17 -4.02 -8.53
N MET A 134 -23.17 -4.86 -8.66
CA MET A 134 -23.30 -6.31 -8.60
C MET A 134 -22.43 -6.79 -7.45
N ALA A 135 -23.09 -7.18 -6.36
CA ALA A 135 -22.41 -7.73 -5.20
C ALA A 135 -21.70 -9.04 -5.56
N ASP A 136 -20.52 -9.25 -4.99
CA ASP A 136 -19.76 -10.51 -5.11
C ASP A 136 -19.54 -10.99 -6.55
N ALA A 137 -19.33 -10.02 -7.46
CA ALA A 137 -19.01 -10.28 -8.85
C ALA A 137 -17.61 -10.90 -9.04
N PHE A 138 -16.73 -10.72 -8.05
CA PHE A 138 -15.37 -11.25 -8.02
C PHE A 138 -15.13 -12.08 -6.75
N PRO A 139 -14.21 -13.07 -6.79
CA PRO A 139 -13.81 -13.82 -5.60
C PRO A 139 -13.37 -12.88 -4.48
N TYR A 140 -13.78 -13.20 -3.25
CA TYR A 140 -13.34 -12.45 -2.07
C TYR A 140 -11.81 -12.51 -1.94
N VAL A 141 -11.18 -11.33 -1.89
CA VAL A 141 -9.76 -11.21 -1.60
C VAL A 141 -9.63 -11.03 -0.09
N ASN A 142 -8.97 -11.97 0.59
CA ASN A 142 -8.72 -11.85 2.02
C ASN A 142 -7.79 -10.65 2.27
N GLN A 143 -8.30 -9.66 3.00
CA GLN A 143 -7.58 -8.42 3.33
C GLN A 143 -7.12 -8.37 4.79
N ASP A 144 -7.34 -9.45 5.55
CA ASP A 144 -6.84 -9.59 6.92
C ASP A 144 -5.32 -9.81 6.96
N VAL A 145 -4.71 -10.10 5.80
CA VAL A 145 -3.27 -10.24 5.61
C VAL A 145 -2.78 -9.29 4.50
N PRO A 146 -1.52 -8.81 4.61
CA PRO A 146 -0.92 -7.96 3.59
C PRO A 146 -0.67 -8.72 2.27
N PRO A 147 -0.49 -8.01 1.14
CA PRO A 147 -0.36 -8.61 -0.18
C PRO A 147 0.95 -9.40 -0.38
N GLN A 148 1.95 -9.23 0.48
CA GLN A 148 3.22 -9.94 0.41
C GLN A 148 3.58 -10.49 1.79
N ALA A 149 4.24 -11.64 1.80
CA ALA A 149 4.75 -12.27 3.02
C ALA A 149 5.71 -11.33 3.77
N GLY A 150 5.64 -11.34 5.10
CA GLY A 150 6.39 -10.38 5.91
C GLY A 150 5.75 -10.10 7.26
N TYR A 151 6.37 -9.20 8.02
CA TYR A 151 5.80 -8.73 9.28
C TYR A 151 4.67 -7.74 9.02
N PHE A 152 3.67 -7.74 9.91
CA PHE A 152 2.59 -6.75 9.87
C PHE A 152 2.02 -6.47 11.26
N VAL A 153 1.32 -5.35 11.38
CA VAL A 153 0.49 -5.06 12.55
C VAL A 153 -0.82 -5.80 12.36
N CYS A 154 -1.17 -6.68 13.31
CA CYS A 154 -2.42 -7.42 13.27
C CYS A 154 -3.61 -6.46 13.13
N PRO A 155 -4.57 -6.73 12.22
CA PRO A 155 -5.79 -5.97 12.13
C PRO A 155 -6.52 -5.90 13.48
N ASP A 156 -7.04 -4.71 13.78
CA ASP A 156 -7.86 -4.41 14.94
C ASP A 156 -9.31 -4.22 14.46
N PRO A 157 -10.20 -5.20 14.73
CA PRO A 157 -11.61 -5.11 14.30
C PRO A 157 -12.34 -3.88 14.83
N GLY A 158 -11.87 -3.27 15.93
CA GLY A 158 -12.44 -2.05 16.50
C GLY A 158 -12.16 -0.78 15.69
N LYS A 159 -11.22 -0.83 14.74
CA LYS A 159 -10.85 0.32 13.88
C LYS A 159 -11.58 0.35 12.54
N GLY A 160 -12.36 -0.68 12.23
CA GLY A 160 -13.10 -0.81 10.97
C GLY A 160 -12.55 -1.91 10.07
N ILE A 161 -12.82 -1.82 8.77
CA ILE A 161 -12.35 -2.78 7.77
C ILE A 161 -10.99 -2.34 7.23
N VAL A 162 -10.10 -3.31 6.96
CA VAL A 162 -8.79 -3.03 6.36
C VAL A 162 -8.98 -2.74 4.88
N VAL A 163 -8.64 -1.52 4.45
CA VAL A 163 -8.78 -1.06 3.05
C VAL A 163 -7.49 -1.06 2.25
N ASP A 164 -6.36 -0.95 2.92
CA ASP A 164 -5.05 -0.94 2.29
C ASP A 164 -3.97 -1.33 3.30
N TRP A 165 -2.75 -1.51 2.81
CA TRP A 165 -1.58 -1.81 3.63
C TRP A 165 -0.43 -0.90 3.22
N VAL A 166 0.20 -0.26 4.21
CA VAL A 166 1.36 0.64 3.99
C VAL A 166 2.59 0.05 4.66
N LEU A 167 3.71 -0.02 3.95
CA LEU A 167 4.99 -0.44 4.51
C LEU A 167 5.61 0.69 5.33
N GLN A 168 5.92 0.40 6.60
CA GLN A 168 6.52 1.36 7.52
C GLN A 168 7.50 0.65 8.46
N ASN A 169 8.40 1.42 9.08
CA ASN A 169 9.20 0.90 10.20
C ASN A 169 8.32 0.82 11.45
N VAL A 170 8.14 -0.39 11.97
CA VAL A 170 7.30 -0.66 13.14
C VAL A 170 8.15 -1.30 14.23
N LYS A 171 8.01 -0.81 15.46
CA LYS A 171 8.59 -1.44 16.65
C LYS A 171 7.80 -2.70 16.97
N SER A 172 8.48 -3.85 16.93
CA SER A 172 7.92 -5.12 17.39
C SER A 172 6.56 -5.46 16.74
N PRO A 173 6.51 -5.64 15.40
CA PRO A 173 5.27 -6.03 14.74
C PRO A 173 4.78 -7.40 15.26
N ASN A 174 3.48 -7.48 15.55
CA ASN A 174 2.87 -8.58 16.30
C ASN A 174 2.38 -9.74 15.42
N CYS A 175 2.38 -9.59 14.09
CA CYS A 175 1.93 -10.61 13.15
C CYS A 175 2.96 -10.86 12.03
N LYS A 176 2.85 -12.02 11.37
CA LYS A 176 3.68 -12.43 10.23
C LYS A 176 2.87 -13.28 9.24
N HIS A 177 2.96 -12.93 7.95
CA HIS A 177 2.34 -13.61 6.81
C HIS A 177 3.39 -14.43 6.07
#